data_AF-A0A2T2VF01-F1
#
_entry.id   AF-A0A2T2VF01-F1
#
_cell.length_a   1.000
_cell.length_b   1.000
_cell.length_c   1.000
_cell.angle_alpha   90.00
_cell.angle_beta   90.00
_cell.angle_gamma   90.00
#
_symmetry.space_group_name_H-M   'P 1'
#
loop_
_entity.id
_entity.type
_entity.pdbx_description
1 polymer ?
#
loop_
_entity_poly.entity_id
_entity_poly.type
_entity_poly.pdbx_seq_one_letter_code
_entity_poly.pdbx_strand_id
1 'polypeptide(L)' 'RESLARSLARNTAMKAGKTLNGEEMKMLIDQLFACEMPYYTASGKPVFVTISNDELDKKFEQIKR' A
#
# COMPACT_ATOMS: atom_id res chain seq x y z
N ARG A 1 -2.43 -4.86 24.68
CA ARG A 1 -2.25 -5.86 23.60
C ARG A 1 -2.22 -5.20 22.22
N GLU A 2 -3.22 -4.39 21.85
CA GLU A 2 -3.20 -3.62 20.59
C GLU A 2 -2.01 -2.66 20.48
N SER A 3 -1.64 -1.94 21.55
CA SER A 3 -0.50 -1.01 21.52
C SER A 3 0.81 -1.71 21.13
N LEU A 4 1.06 -2.90 21.67
CA LEU A 4 2.21 -3.73 21.33
C LEU A 4 2.15 -4.17 19.86
N ALA A 5 0.99 -4.67 19.40
CA ALA A 5 0.81 -5.07 18.01
C ALA A 5 1.04 -3.91 17.03
N ARG A 6 0.55 -2.70 17.35
CA ARG A 6 0.79 -1.48 16.56
C ARG A 6 2.27 -1.11 16.52
N SER A 7 2.96 -1.15 17.67
CA SER A 7 4.40 -0.87 17.73
C SER A 7 5.22 -1.87 16.93
N LEU A 8 4.89 -3.16 17.04
CA LEU A 8 5.53 -4.22 16.26
C LEU A 8 5.31 -4.01 14.76
N ALA A 9 4.05 -3.87 14.33
CA ALA A 9 3.71 -3.64 12.93
C ALA A 9 4.44 -2.44 12.34
N ARG A 10 4.56 -1.34 13.08
CA ARG A 10 5.29 -0.14 12.64
C ARG A 10 6.80 -0.38 12.54
N ASN A 11 7.37 -1.18 13.44
CA ASN A 11 8.81 -1.41 13.49
C ASN A 11 9.28 -2.49 12.52
N THR A 12 8.40 -3.45 12.18
CA THR A 12 8.67 -4.52 11.20
C THR A 12 8.20 -4.18 9.79
N ALA A 13 7.46 -3.09 9.62
CA ALA A 13 7.04 -2.62 8.29
C ALA A 13 8.25 -2.36 7.39
N MET A 14 8.08 -2.63 6.10
CA MET A 14 9.09 -2.27 5.11
C MET A 14 9.29 -0.76 5.11
N LYS A 15 10.55 -0.33 5.15
CA LYS A 15 10.92 1.08 5.12
C LYS A 15 10.67 1.66 3.73
N ALA A 16 10.21 2.91 3.71
CA ALA A 16 10.11 3.67 2.47
C ALA A 16 11.48 3.73 1.78
N GLY A 17 11.47 3.62 0.45
CA GLY A 17 12.69 3.66 -0.37
C GLY A 17 13.42 2.33 -0.51
N LYS A 18 12.95 1.23 0.10
CA LYS A 18 13.47 -0.11 -0.21
C LYS A 18 13.07 -0.49 -1.65
N THR A 19 14.06 -0.76 -2.50
CA THR A 19 13.83 -1.38 -3.82
C THR A 19 13.37 -2.81 -3.63
N LEU A 20 12.30 -3.19 -4.31
CA LEU A 20 11.78 -4.56 -4.35
C LEU A 20 12.00 -5.12 -5.75
N ASN A 21 12.27 -6.42 -5.84
CA ASN A 21 12.17 -7.13 -7.11
C ASN A 21 10.72 -7.55 -7.39
N GLY A 22 10.44 -8.07 -8.59
CA GLY A 22 9.07 -8.43 -8.99
C GLY A 22 8.44 -9.54 -8.12
N GLU A 23 9.23 -10.47 -7.60
CA GLU A 23 8.76 -11.54 -6.72
C GLU A 23 8.40 -11.00 -5.34
N GLU A 24 9.25 -10.15 -4.75
CA GLU A 24 9.00 -9.47 -3.47
C GLU A 24 7.74 -8.60 -3.54
N MET A 25 7.54 -7.88 -4.65
CA MET A 25 6.32 -7.09 -4.85
C MET A 25 5.07 -7.97 -4.88
N LYS A 26 5.12 -9.10 -5.59
CA LYS A 26 3.99 -10.04 -5.67
C LYS A 26 3.69 -10.65 -4.31
N MET A 27 4.70 -11.13 -3.59
CA MET A 27 4.54 -11.68 -2.25
C MET A 27 3.92 -10.67 -1.28
N LEU A 28 4.30 -9.39 -1.37
CA LEU A 28 3.70 -8.34 -0.55
C LEU A 28 2.21 -8.19 -0.81
N ILE A 29 1.82 -8.19 -2.09
CA ILE A 29 0.41 -8.08 -2.49
C ILE A 29 -0.38 -9.29 -2.00
N ASP A 30 0.15 -10.50 -2.18
CA ASP A 30 -0.48 -11.74 -1.73
C ASP A 30 -0.69 -11.73 -0.20
N GLN A 31 0.32 -11.30 0.56
CA GLN A 31 0.23 -11.17 2.03
C GLN A 31 -0.79 -10.11 2.46
N LEU A 32 -0.88 -8.98 1.74
CA LEU A 32 -1.85 -7.95 2.02
C LEU A 32 -3.28 -8.50 1.90
N PHE A 33 -3.59 -9.16 0.78
CA PHE A 33 -4.93 -9.66 0.52
C PHE A 33 -5.30 -10.93 1.30
N ALA A 34 -4.33 -11.59 1.94
CA ALA A 34 -4.58 -12.66 2.91
C ALA A 34 -5.10 -12.16 4.28
N CYS A 35 -5.01 -10.85 4.55
CA CYS A 35 -5.51 -10.26 5.80
C CYS A 35 -7.05 -10.11 5.78
N GLU A 36 -7.68 -10.21 6.95
CA GLU A 36 -9.15 -10.03 7.08
C GLU A 36 -9.64 -8.62 6.67
N MET A 37 -8.83 -7.59 6.91
CA MET A 37 -9.13 -6.20 6.53
C MET A 37 -7.97 -5.58 5.75
N PRO A 38 -7.86 -5.82 4.43
CA PRO A 38 -6.73 -5.37 3.63
C PRO A 38 -6.86 -3.92 3.12
N TYR A 39 -8.02 -3.29 3.29
CA TYR A 39 -8.34 -2.00 2.67
C TYR A 39 -7.92 -0.80 3.51
N TYR A 40 -7.84 -0.95 4.84
CA TYR A 40 -7.57 0.14 5.76
C TYR A 40 -6.45 -0.24 6.74
N THR A 41 -5.58 0.72 7.01
CA THR A 41 -4.62 0.64 8.10
C THR A 41 -5.35 0.68 9.46
N ALA A 42 -4.66 0.26 10.53
CA ALA A 42 -5.17 0.37 11.91
C ALA A 42 -5.47 1.81 12.37
N SER A 43 -5.12 2.82 11.57
CA SER A 43 -5.43 4.24 11.80
C SER A 43 -6.50 4.80 10.83
N GLY A 44 -7.15 3.93 10.03
CA GLY A 44 -8.24 4.30 9.12
C GLY A 44 -7.81 4.88 7.77
N LYS A 45 -6.50 4.91 7.45
CA LYS A 45 -6.02 5.35 6.13
C LYS A 45 -6.15 4.22 5.09
N PRO A 46 -6.55 4.51 3.85
CA PRO A 46 -6.60 3.50 2.78
C PRO A 46 -5.20 2.94 2.48
N VAL A 47 -5.12 1.64 2.19
CA VAL A 47 -3.84 0.96 1.92
C VAL A 47 -3.40 1.11 0.46
N PHE A 48 -4.35 1.08 -0.46
CA PHE A 48 -4.11 1.26 -1.89
C PHE A 48 -5.24 2.08 -2.52
N VAL A 49 -4.99 2.61 -3.71
CA VAL A 49 -5.97 3.29 -4.54
C VAL A 49 -5.98 2.62 -5.91
N THR A 50 -7.16 2.52 -6.50
CA THR A 50 -7.30 2.10 -7.90
C THR A 50 -7.38 3.35 -8.75
N ILE A 51 -6.57 3.40 -9.81
CA ILE A 51 -6.60 4.48 -10.79
C ILE A 51 -7.04 3.84 -12.11
N SER A 52 -8.14 4.29 -12.68
CA SER A 52 -8.58 3.82 -14.00
C SER A 52 -7.72 4.43 -15.12
N ASN A 53 -7.77 3.84 -16.32
CA ASN A 53 -7.09 4.41 -17.49
C ASN A 53 -7.58 5.84 -17.77
N ASP A 54 -8.89 6.10 -17.68
CA ASP A 54 -9.46 7.43 -17.90
C ASP A 54 -8.97 8.47 -16.87
N GLU A 55 -8.82 8.06 -15.60
CA GLU A 55 -8.28 8.93 -14.54
C GLU A 55 -6.79 9.20 -14.74
N LEU A 56 -6.07 8.18 -15.21
CA LEU A 56 -4.66 8.27 -15.52
C LEU A 56 -4.41 9.24 -16.69
N ASP A 57 -5.19 9.12 -17.77
CA ASP A 57 -5.10 9.98 -18.96
C ASP A 57 -5.36 11.45 -18.60
N LYS A 58 -6.42 11.73 -17.84
CA LYS A 58 -6.72 13.08 -17.35
C LYS A 58 -5.58 13.69 -16.53
N LYS A 59 -4.92 12.89 -15.67
CA LYS A 59 -3.78 13.36 -14.88
C LYS A 59 -2.58 13.71 -15.76
N PHE A 60 -2.32 12.95 -16.82
CA PHE A 60 -1.26 13.26 -17.77
C PHE A 60 -1.55 14.52 -18.62
N GLU A 61 -2.82 14.77 -18.96
CA GLU A 61 -3.22 16.01 -19.64
C GLU A 61 -2.99 17.26 -18.77
N GLN A 62 -3.21 17.15 -17.45
CA GLN A 62 -2.98 18.25 -16.51
C GLN A 62 -1.50 18.61 -16.33
N ILE A 63 -0.59 17.64 -16.46
CA ILE A 63 0.87 17.86 -16.32
C ILE A 63 1.47 18.54 -17.57
N LYS A 64 0.79 18.45 -18.72
CA LYS A 64 1.23 19.06 -19.98
C LYS A 64 0.85 20.56 -20.11
N ARG A 65 0.13 21.12 -19.14
CA ARG A 65 -0.19 22.56 -19.04
C ARG A 65 0.77 23.28 -18.10
#